data_AF-A0A7K1KUK9-F1
#
_entry.id   AF-A0A7K1KUK9-F1
#
_cell.length_a   1.000
_cell.length_b   1.000
_cell.length_c   1.000
_cell.angle_alpha   90.00
_cell.angle_beta   90.00
_cell.angle_gamma   90.00
#
_symmetry.space_group_name_H-M   'P 1'
#
loop_
_entity.id
_entity.type
_entity.pdbx_description
1 polymer ?
#
loop_
_entity_poly.entity_id
_entity_poly.type
_entity_poly.pdbx_seq_one_letter_code
_entity_poly.pdbx_strand_id
1 'polypeptide(L)' 'MPGWHAERSARGLRATRVTSLTNYQIRNGCLRELVAGDEGELWLLCDAQTRLAERVATAERLRVNRSDS' A
#
# COMPACT_ATOMS: atom_id res chain seq x y z
N MET A 1 -2.52 -9.71 8.33
CA MET A 1 -3.27 -8.65 7.62
C MET A 1 -3.31 -9.04 6.15
N PRO A 2 -4.49 -9.12 5.50
CA PRO A 2 -4.56 -9.53 4.09
C PRO A 2 -3.72 -8.62 3.19
N GLY A 3 -2.92 -9.20 2.30
CA GLY A 3 -2.05 -8.44 1.38
C GLY A 3 -0.73 -7.92 1.97
N TRP A 4 -0.44 -8.22 3.24
CA TRP A 4 0.79 -7.79 3.91
C TRP A 4 1.46 -8.95 4.64
N HIS A 5 2.79 -9.02 4.53
CA HIS A 5 3.64 -9.84 5.38
C HIS A 5 4.18 -8.97 6.52
N ALA A 6 3.94 -9.35 7.77
CA ALA A 6 4.36 -8.58 8.93
C ALA A 6 5.38 -9.36 9.76
N GLU A 7 6.40 -8.65 10.25
CA GLU A 7 7.48 -9.18 11.06
C GLU A 7 7.88 -8.22 12.18
N ARG A 8 8.50 -8.76 13.23
CA ARG A 8 9.15 -7.93 14.25
C ARG A 8 10.49 -7.43 13.71
N SER A 9 10.80 -6.18 14.00
CA SER A 9 12.06 -5.53 13.62
C SER A 9 12.71 -4.87 14.84
N ALA A 10 13.96 -4.42 14.70
CA ALA A 10 14.66 -3.70 15.76
C ALA A 10 13.99 -2.37 16.17
N ARG A 11 13.07 -1.83 15.34
CA ARG A 11 12.43 -0.52 15.55
C ARG A 11 10.92 -0.63 15.82
N GLY A 12 10.41 -1.81 16.14
CA GLY A 12 8.98 -2.08 16.27
C GLY A 12 8.52 -3.14 15.28
N LEU A 13 7.35 -2.96 14.69
CA LEU A 13 6.82 -3.85 13.68
C LEU A 13 7.04 -3.30 12.28
N ARG A 14 7.29 -4.21 11.34
CA ARG A 14 7.43 -3.90 9.92
C ARG A 14 6.42 -4.72 9.14
N ALA A 15 5.79 -4.11 8.14
CA ALA A 15 4.96 -4.82 7.18
C ALA A 15 5.40 -4.49 5.74
N THR A 16 5.51 -5.54 4.92
CA THR A 16 5.83 -5.44 3.49
C THR A 16 4.64 -5.97 2.69
N ARG A 17 4.29 -5.29 1.59
CA ARG A 17 3.22 -5.75 0.71
C ARG A 17 3.57 -7.09 0.07
N VAL A 18 2.57 -7.98 -0.02
CA VAL A 18 2.70 -9.25 -0.73
C VAL A 18 2.75 -9.04 -2.24
N THR A 19 2.00 -8.06 -2.76
CA THR A 19 1.98 -7.72 -4.19
C THR A 19 2.79 -6.46 -4.48
N SER A 20 3.37 -6.42 -5.68
CA SER A 20 4.08 -5.24 -6.16
C SER A 20 3.13 -4.10 -6.51
N LEU A 21 3.62 -2.87 -6.37
CA LEU A 21 2.92 -1.65 -6.77
C LEU A 21 3.36 -1.22 -8.18
N THR A 22 2.44 -0.65 -8.95
CA THR A 22 2.78 0.01 -10.22
C THR A 22 3.58 1.30 -9.96
N ASN A 23 4.29 1.77 -10.98
CA ASN A 23 4.98 3.06 -10.90
C ASN A 23 3.99 4.22 -10.66
N TYR A 24 2.76 4.14 -11.19
CA TYR A 24 1.73 5.13 -10.94
C TYR A 24 1.32 5.12 -9.47
N GLN A 25 1.10 3.94 -8.88
CA GLN A 25 0.76 3.81 -7.46
C GLN A 25 1.83 4.42 -6.54
N ILE A 26 3.11 4.13 -6.80
CA ILE A 26 4.22 4.66 -6.00
C ILE A 26 4.30 6.18 -6.10
N ARG A 27 4.20 6.75 -7.31
CA ARG A 27 4.20 8.21 -7.50
C ARG A 27 3.03 8.91 -6.82
N ASN A 28 1.95 8.19 -6.51
CA ASN A 28 0.78 8.70 -5.82
C ASN A 28 0.72 8.26 -4.35
N GLY A 29 1.87 7.97 -3.73
CA GLY A 29 1.98 7.80 -2.28
C GLY A 29 1.68 6.40 -1.74
N CYS A 30 1.51 5.40 -2.60
CA CYS A 30 1.41 4.01 -2.15
C CYS A 30 2.81 3.52 -1.72
N LEU A 31 2.89 2.98 -0.51
CA LEU A 31 4.14 2.50 0.09
C LEU A 31 4.25 0.99 -0.03
N ARG A 32 5.48 0.50 -0.30
CA ARG A 32 5.79 -0.94 -0.32
C ARG A 32 5.95 -1.52 1.08
N GLU A 33 6.32 -0.67 2.03
CA GLU A 33 6.67 -1.03 3.38
C GLU A 33 6.10 0.00 4.36
N LEU A 34 5.74 -0.49 5.55
CA LEU A 34 5.28 0.28 6.68
C LEU A 34 6.03 -0.15 7.94
N VAL A 35 6.19 0.79 8.86
CA VAL A 35 6.69 0.55 10.21
C VAL A 35 5.75 1.17 11.23
N ALA A 36 5.61 0.52 12.38
CA ALA A 36 4.73 0.93 13.47
C ALA A 36 5.32 0.53 14.82
N GLY A 37 4.94 1.24 15.88
CA GLY A 37 5.33 0.94 17.26
C GLY A 37 4.64 -0.30 17.82
N ASP A 38 3.39 -0.55 17.41
CA ASP A 38 2.57 -1.66 17.88
C ASP A 38 1.67 -2.27 16.79
N GLU A 39 1.00 -3.38 17.12
CA GLU A 39 0.16 -4.14 16.18
C GLU A 39 -1.08 -3.36 15.73
N GLY A 40 -1.65 -2.52 16.61
CA GLY A 40 -2.84 -1.72 16.30
C GLY A 40 -2.53 -0.62 15.30
N GLU A 41 -1.44 0.11 15.52
CA GLU A 41 -0.93 1.09 14.57
C GLU A 41 -0.56 0.43 13.24
N LEU A 42 0.13 -0.72 13.27
CA LEU A 42 0.49 -1.44 12.05
C LEU A 42 -0.75 -1.83 11.24
N TRP A 43 -1.80 -2.31 11.92
CA TRP A 43 -3.06 -2.67 11.28
C TRP A 43 -3.72 -1.46 10.61
N LEU A 44 -3.80 -0.33 11.31
CA LEU A 44 -4.38 0.91 10.79
C LEU A 44 -3.62 1.41 9.56
N LEU A 45 -2.29 1.42 9.60
CA LEU A 45 -1.46 1.85 8.48
C LEU A 45 -1.62 0.91 7.28
N CYS A 46 -1.64 -0.41 7.50
CA CYS A 46 -1.84 -1.39 6.43
C CYS A 46 -3.22 -1.25 5.76
N ASP A 47 -4.30 -1.07 6.53
CA ASP A 47 -5.65 -0.85 5.99
C ASP A 47 -5.72 0.44 5.16
N ALA A 48 -5.19 1.54 5.71
CA ALA A 48 -5.14 2.83 5.01
C ALA A 48 -4.37 2.74 3.69
N GLN A 49 -3.21 2.08 3.71
CA GLN A 49 -2.39 1.88 2.52
C GLN A 49 -3.06 0.95 1.49
N THR A 50 -3.77 -0.09 1.92
CA THR A 50 -4.56 -0.93 1.00
C THR A 50 -5.64 -0.10 0.28
N ARG A 51 -6.44 0.67 1.03
CA ARG A 51 -7.50 1.52 0.46
C ARG A 51 -6.95 2.61 -0.47
N LEU A 52 -5.80 3.19 -0.14
CA LEU A 52 -5.12 4.14 -1.02
C LEU A 52 -4.74 3.46 -2.35
N ALA A 53 -4.10 2.29 -2.30
CA ALA A 53 -3.68 1.57 -3.50
C ALA A 53 -4.85 1.19 -4.41
N GLU A 54 -5.99 0.79 -3.85
CA GLU A 54 -7.22 0.48 -4.60
C GLU A 54 -7.80 1.70 -5.32
N ARG A 55 -7.85 2.84 -4.62
CA ARG A 55 -8.34 4.12 -5.19
C ARG A 55 -7.41 4.62 -6.29
N VAL A 56 -6.10 4.54 -6.06
CA VAL A 56 -5.10 4.94 -7.05
C VAL A 56 -5.11 4.02 -8.27
N ALA A 57 -5.28 2.70 -8.08
CA ALA A 57 -5.45 1.77 -9.20
C ALA A 57 -6.71 2.07 -10.03
N THR A 58 -7.80 2.50 -9.38
CA THR A 58 -9.00 2.96 -10.08
C THR A 58 -8.73 4.20 -10.91
N ALA A 59 -8.03 5.20 -10.35
CA ALA A 59 -7.63 6.40 -11.09
C ALA A 59 -6.69 6.08 -12.26
N GLU A 60 -5.76 5.15 -12.09
CA GLU A 60 -4.84 4.68 -13.14
C GLU A 60 -5.62 4.11 -14.33
N ARG A 61 -6.58 3.20 -14.08
CA ARG A 61 -7.42 2.62 -15.14
C ARG A 61 -8.26 3.66 -15.88
N LEU A 62 -8.84 4.62 -15.17
CA LEU A 62 -9.61 5.71 -15.80
C LEU A 62 -8.75 6.60 -16.69
N ARG A 63 -7.46 6.79 -16.35
CA ARG A 63 -6.53 7.55 -17.19
C ARG A 63 -6.17 6.79 -18.47
N VAL A 64 -5.94 5.49 -18.39
CA VAL A 64 -5.68 4.64 -19.57
C VAL A 64 -6.86 4.72 -20.53
N ASN A 65 -8.08 4.50 -20.04
CA ASN A 65 -9.28 4.53 -20.87
C ASN A 65 -9.53 5.88 -21.57
N ARG A 66 -9.12 7.01 -20.96
CA ARG A 66 -9.21 8.35 -21.57
C ARG A 66 -8.15 8.61 -22.65
N SER A 67 -7.09 7.81 -22.69
CA SER A 67 -6.01 7.97 -23.68
C SER A 67 -6.29 7.17 -24.96
N ASP A 68 -7.22 6.21 -24.89
CA ASP A 68 -7.67 5.37 -26.01
C ASP A 68 -8.98 5.88 -26.66
N SER A 69 -9.51 7.02 -26.19
CA SER A 69 -10.74 7.68 -26.70
C SER A 69 -10.39 8.97 -27.44
#